data_AF-A0A846X485-F1
#
_entry.id   AF-A0A846X485-F1
#
_cell.length_a   1.000
_cell.length_b   1.000
_cell.length_c   1.000
_cell.angle_alpha   90.00
_cell.angle_beta   90.00
_cell.angle_gamma   90.00
#
_symmetry.space_group_name_H-M   'P 1'
#
loop_
_entity.id
_entity.type
_entity.pdbx_description
1 polymer ?
#
loop_
_entity_poly.entity_id
_entity_poly.type
_entity_poly.pdbx_seq_one_letter_code
_entity_poly.pdbx_strand_id
1 'polypeptide(L)'
;MIRSLTGWVALVAVALGLAFWLGSATPNPSVRPDGDRLGPQSGQAVAEYLGEARASLAAAPAGERRWALVSPAAPWSADDLWTRLGSLDRIGRVLVRVPIPGVATPTATVSPGQSEEGVGAVPELAALAMPGLAAPGP
;
A
#
# COMPACT_ATOMS: atom_id res chain seq x y z
N MET A 1 -41.75 39.03 24.76
CA MET A 1 -40.42 38.35 24.68
C MET A 1 -40.48 36.82 24.81
N ILE A 2 -41.46 36.22 25.50
CA ILE A 2 -41.52 34.75 25.67
C ILE A 2 -41.91 34.01 24.36
N ARG A 3 -42.86 34.56 23.57
CA ARG A 3 -43.30 33.95 22.29
C ARG A 3 -42.19 33.89 21.23
N SER A 4 -41.23 34.82 21.24
CA SER A 4 -40.09 34.79 20.32
C SER A 4 -39.09 33.70 20.70
N LEU A 5 -38.88 33.45 22.00
CA LEU A 5 -38.02 32.35 22.46
C LEU A 5 -38.61 30.98 22.07
N THR A 6 -39.91 30.78 22.25
CA THR A 6 -40.58 29.52 21.90
C THR A 6 -40.48 29.23 20.40
N GLY A 7 -40.64 30.25 19.55
CA GLY A 7 -40.47 30.10 18.10
C GLY A 7 -39.04 29.71 17.70
N TRP A 8 -38.04 30.32 18.33
CA TRP A 8 -36.63 29.98 18.09
C TRP A 8 -36.28 28.56 18.57
N VAL A 9 -36.78 28.15 19.74
CA VAL A 9 -36.56 26.79 20.26
C VAL A 9 -37.19 25.75 19.33
N ALA A 10 -38.43 26.00 18.86
CA ALA A 10 -39.08 25.10 17.90
C ALA A 10 -38.29 24.98 16.59
N LEU A 11 -37.77 26.10 16.08
CA LEU A 11 -36.99 26.13 14.85
C LEU A 11 -35.66 25.36 14.99
N VAL A 12 -34.95 25.53 16.11
CA VAL A 12 -33.72 24.78 16.41
C VAL A 12 -34.00 23.28 16.54
N ALA A 13 -35.09 22.91 17.22
CA ALA A 13 -35.46 21.50 17.36
C ALA A 13 -35.77 20.85 16.00
N VAL A 14 -36.49 21.55 15.12
CA VAL A 14 -36.75 21.09 13.75
C VAL A 14 -35.46 20.97 12.95
N ALA A 15 -34.57 21.96 13.03
CA ALA A 15 -33.29 21.92 12.32
C ALA A 15 -32.40 20.75 12.77
N LEU A 16 -32.30 20.50 14.08
CA LEU A 16 -31.54 19.37 14.63
C LEU A 16 -32.17 18.03 14.26
N GLY A 17 -33.50 17.92 14.32
CA GLY A 17 -34.22 16.72 13.90
C GLY A 17 -34.00 16.42 12.42
N LEU A 18 -34.07 17.44 11.56
CA LEU A 18 -33.82 17.29 10.13
C LEU A 18 -32.36 16.93 9.85
N ALA A 19 -31.40 17.56 10.52
CA ALA A 19 -29.98 17.22 10.38
C ALA A 19 -29.67 15.79 10.82
N PHE A 20 -30.25 15.35 11.95
CA PHE A 20 -30.13 13.97 12.42
C PHE A 20 -30.76 12.99 11.44
N TRP A 21 -31.97 13.28 10.96
CA TRP A 21 -32.65 12.44 9.99
C TRP A 21 -31.86 12.33 8.69
N LEU A 22 -31.38 13.46 8.13
CA LEU A 22 -30.52 13.49 6.95
C LEU A 22 -29.25 12.65 7.18
N GLY A 23 -28.55 12.84 8.30
CA GLY A 23 -27.32 12.11 8.62
C GLY A 23 -27.54 10.61 8.83
N SER A 24 -28.70 10.21 9.35
CA SER A 24 -29.05 8.79 9.54
C SER A 24 -29.50 8.11 8.24
N ALA A 25 -30.16 8.85 7.35
CA ALA A 25 -30.70 8.35 6.09
C ALA A 25 -29.71 8.46 4.92
N THR A 26 -28.69 9.31 5.02
CA THR A 26 -27.59 9.36 4.06
C THR A 26 -26.55 8.31 4.44
N PRO A 27 -26.37 7.25 3.63
CA PRO A 27 -25.28 6.32 3.87
C PRO A 27 -23.97 7.12 3.82
N ASN A 28 -23.15 6.97 4.87
CA ASN A 28 -21.80 7.53 4.86
C ASN A 28 -21.13 7.04 3.57
N PRO A 29 -20.59 7.93 2.71
CA PRO A 29 -19.97 7.50 1.48
C PRO A 29 -19.00 6.38 1.81
N SER A 30 -19.29 5.16 1.37
CA SER A 30 -18.31 4.10 1.46
C SER A 30 -17.16 4.59 0.61
N VAL A 31 -16.03 4.90 1.25
CA VAL A 31 -14.79 5.10 0.53
C VAL A 31 -14.62 3.81 -0.24
N ARG A 32 -14.91 3.86 -1.54
CA ARG A 32 -14.73 2.71 -2.40
C ARG A 32 -13.25 2.35 -2.24
N PRO A 33 -12.89 1.07 -2.00
CA PRO A 33 -11.49 0.68 -1.98
C PRO A 33 -10.85 1.27 -3.23
N ASP A 34 -9.92 2.20 -3.03
CA ASP A 34 -9.47 3.14 -4.04
C ASP A 34 -8.46 2.40 -4.94
N GLY A 35 -8.97 1.42 -5.69
CA GLY A 35 -8.20 0.49 -6.50
C GLY A 35 -7.19 -0.36 -5.73
N ASP A 36 -6.27 -0.94 -6.48
CA ASP A 36 -5.11 -1.75 -6.04
C ASP A 36 -4.06 -0.93 -5.24
N ARG A 37 -4.49 0.16 -4.58
CA ARG A 37 -3.63 1.01 -3.75
C ARG A 37 -3.48 0.38 -2.37
N LEU A 38 -2.26 -0.05 -2.07
CA LEU A 38 -1.86 -0.44 -0.73
C LEU A 38 -1.55 0.81 0.11
N GLY A 39 -2.18 0.93 1.27
CA GLY A 39 -1.91 1.97 2.26
C GLY A 39 -3.17 2.48 2.98
N PRO A 40 -3.00 3.35 3.98
CA PRO A 40 -4.13 3.99 4.66
C PRO A 40 -4.98 4.80 3.66
N GLN A 41 -6.30 4.78 3.82
CA GLN A 41 -7.16 5.66 3.03
C GLN A 41 -7.02 7.12 3.49
N SER A 42 -7.46 8.06 2.66
CA SER A 42 -7.47 9.49 3.00
C SER A 42 -8.24 9.73 4.30
N GLY A 43 -7.52 10.23 5.33
CA GLY A 43 -8.10 10.49 6.65
C GLY A 43 -8.09 9.30 7.61
N GLN A 44 -7.70 8.10 7.16
CA GLN A 44 -7.55 6.93 8.02
C GLN A 44 -6.26 7.03 8.85
N ALA A 45 -6.35 6.72 10.14
CA ALA A 45 -5.17 6.67 10.99
C ALA A 45 -4.28 5.48 10.62
N VAL A 46 -2.96 5.64 10.68
CA VAL A 46 -2.00 4.55 10.37
C VAL A 46 -2.22 3.34 11.27
N ALA A 47 -2.50 3.56 12.57
CA ALA A 47 -2.75 2.48 13.52
C ALA A 47 -4.03 1.69 13.18
N GLU A 48 -5.07 2.38 12.73
CA GLU A 48 -6.34 1.80 12.28
C GLU A 48 -6.12 0.95 11.03
N TYR A 49 -5.45 1.49 10.00
CA TYR A 49 -5.06 0.75 8.82
C TYR A 49 -4.28 -0.53 9.15
N LEU A 50 -3.28 -0.44 10.03
CA LEU A 50 -2.49 -1.60 10.44
C LEU A 50 -3.30 -2.62 11.27
N GLY A 51 -4.32 -2.17 11.99
CA GLY A 51 -5.26 -3.05 12.69
C GLY A 51 -6.13 -3.83 11.70
N GLU A 52 -6.75 -3.12 10.76
CA GLU A 52 -7.56 -3.70 9.70
C GLU A 52 -6.77 -4.64 8.79
N ALA A 53 -5.55 -4.26 8.40
CA ALA A 53 -4.69 -5.10 7.58
C ALA A 53 -4.35 -6.42 8.29
N ARG A 54 -4.07 -6.39 9.60
CA ARG A 54 -3.84 -7.63 10.39
C ARG A 54 -5.09 -8.48 10.51
N ALA A 55 -6.24 -7.86 10.75
CA ALA A 55 -7.53 -8.56 10.83
C ALA A 55 -7.87 -9.22 9.48
N SER A 56 -7.66 -8.51 8.37
CA SER A 56 -7.84 -9.01 7.01
C SER A 56 -6.93 -10.22 6.73
N LEU A 57 -5.64 -10.14 7.08
CA LEU A 57 -4.70 -11.25 6.94
C LEU A 57 -5.10 -12.47 7.79
N ALA A 58 -5.59 -12.24 9.01
CA ALA A 58 -6.04 -13.31 9.91
C ALA A 58 -7.35 -13.97 9.45
N ALA A 59 -8.25 -13.20 8.84
CA ALA A 59 -9.52 -13.70 8.30
C ALA A 59 -9.36 -14.45 6.96
N ALA A 60 -8.18 -14.39 6.35
CA ALA A 60 -7.98 -14.91 5.02
C ALA A 60 -7.90 -16.46 5.05
N PRO A 61 -8.72 -17.19 4.26
CA PRO A 61 -8.84 -18.66 4.29
C PRO A 61 -7.51 -19.44 4.33
N ALA A 62 -7.40 -20.46 5.17
CA ALA A 62 -6.21 -21.32 5.14
C ALA A 62 -6.16 -22.16 3.86
N GLY A 63 -4.96 -22.36 3.29
CA GLY A 63 -4.74 -23.28 2.16
C GLY A 63 -4.94 -22.67 0.76
N GLU A 64 -5.33 -21.41 0.65
CA GLU A 64 -5.41 -20.72 -0.65
C GLU A 64 -4.07 -20.08 -1.03
N ARG A 65 -3.72 -20.16 -2.32
CA ARG A 65 -2.53 -19.48 -2.87
C ARG A 65 -2.75 -17.97 -2.90
N ARG A 66 -1.75 -17.22 -2.45
CA ARG A 66 -1.80 -15.75 -2.35
C ARG A 66 -0.54 -15.09 -2.86
N TRP A 67 -0.71 -13.86 -3.31
CA TRP A 67 0.40 -12.96 -3.53
C TRP A 67 0.75 -12.22 -2.24
N ALA A 68 2.04 -12.07 -1.99
CA ALA A 68 2.55 -11.28 -0.88
C ALA A 68 3.61 -10.31 -1.41
N LEU A 69 3.62 -9.09 -0.86
CA LEU A 69 4.71 -8.15 -1.04
C LEU A 69 5.60 -8.22 0.19
N VAL A 70 6.86 -8.60 -0.01
CA VAL A 70 7.85 -8.71 1.07
C VAL A 70 8.78 -7.51 0.96
N SER A 71 8.77 -6.63 1.97
CA SER A 71 9.66 -5.48 2.06
C SER A 71 10.54 -5.64 3.30
N PRO A 72 11.83 -5.99 3.14
CA PRO A 72 12.72 -6.17 4.27
C PRO A 72 13.16 -4.81 4.84
N ALA A 73 13.30 -4.74 6.16
CA ALA A 73 13.75 -3.52 6.84
C ALA A 73 15.22 -3.18 6.55
N ALA A 74 16.03 -4.18 6.25
CA ALA A 74 17.41 -4.05 5.79
C ALA A 74 17.53 -4.63 4.37
N PRO A 75 18.45 -4.13 3.53
CA PRO A 75 18.66 -4.67 2.20
C PRO A 75 19.02 -6.17 2.25
N TRP A 76 18.47 -6.94 1.31
CA TRP A 76 18.85 -8.34 1.09
C TRP A 76 19.72 -8.45 -0.16
N SER A 77 20.72 -9.33 -0.12
CA SER A 77 21.42 -9.77 -1.32
C SER A 77 20.52 -10.69 -2.17
N ALA A 78 20.92 -10.97 -3.42
CA ALA A 78 20.22 -11.95 -4.26
C ALA A 78 20.26 -13.35 -3.63
N ASP A 79 21.39 -13.73 -3.03
CA ASP A 79 21.56 -15.02 -2.35
C ASP A 79 20.68 -15.13 -1.10
N ASP A 80 20.58 -14.05 -0.31
CA ASP A 80 19.65 -13.98 0.83
C ASP A 80 18.20 -14.14 0.38
N LEU A 81 17.84 -13.51 -0.74
CA LEU A 81 16.49 -13.58 -1.29
C LEU A 81 16.17 -15.01 -1.72
N TRP A 82 17.07 -15.68 -2.46
CA TRP A 82 16.87 -17.06 -2.88
C TRP A 82 16.81 -18.03 -1.69
N THR A 83 17.71 -17.88 -0.72
CA THR A 83 17.73 -18.69 0.50
C THR A 83 16.42 -18.58 1.28
N ARG A 84 15.81 -17.39 1.33
CA ARG A 84 14.59 -17.14 2.09
C ARG A 84 13.30 -17.47 1.34
N LEU A 85 13.28 -17.22 0.02
CA LEU A 85 12.04 -17.21 -0.78
C LEU A 85 12.06 -18.17 -1.97
N GLY A 86 13.18 -18.85 -2.24
CA GLY A 86 13.33 -19.79 -3.36
C GLY A 86 12.41 -21.02 -3.24
N SER A 87 11.91 -21.32 -2.05
CA SER A 87 10.91 -22.37 -1.82
C SER A 87 9.48 -21.97 -2.18
N LEU A 88 9.24 -20.71 -2.56
CA LEU A 88 7.91 -20.27 -3.00
C LEU A 88 7.63 -20.76 -4.42
N ASP A 89 6.36 -21.08 -4.69
CA ASP A 89 5.89 -21.44 -6.05
C ASP A 89 6.31 -20.41 -7.11
N ARG A 90 6.23 -19.11 -6.75
CA ARG A 90 6.50 -18.00 -7.66
C ARG A 90 7.04 -16.74 -6.99
N ILE A 91 8.15 -16.24 -7.51
CA ILE A 91 8.66 -14.88 -7.30
C ILE A 91 8.23 -14.05 -8.52
N GLY A 92 7.14 -13.31 -8.37
CA GLY A 92 6.53 -12.59 -9.49
C GLY A 92 7.39 -11.43 -10.02
N ARG A 93 7.89 -10.59 -9.11
CA ARG A 93 8.70 -9.40 -9.39
C ARG A 93 9.62 -9.13 -8.22
N VAL A 94 10.81 -8.61 -8.53
CA VAL A 94 11.76 -8.09 -7.56
C VAL A 94 11.96 -6.61 -7.83
N LEU A 95 11.82 -5.80 -6.78
CA LEU A 95 12.11 -4.37 -6.81
C LEU A 95 13.51 -4.17 -6.23
N VAL A 96 14.46 -3.76 -7.06
CA VAL A 96 15.85 -3.56 -6.65
C VAL A 96 16.25 -2.11 -6.80
N ARG A 97 16.96 -1.62 -5.79
CA ARG A 97 17.70 -0.37 -5.85
C ARG A 97 19.17 -0.70 -5.92
N VAL A 98 19.86 -0.28 -6.98
CA VAL A 98 21.31 -0.45 -7.11
C VAL A 98 21.99 0.54 -6.15
N PRO A 99 22.70 0.08 -5.10
CA PRO A 99 23.32 0.99 -4.15
C PRO A 99 24.54 1.66 -4.79
N ILE A 100 24.47 2.98 -4.98
CA ILE A 100 25.62 3.80 -5.35
C ILE A 100 25.84 4.82 -4.21
N PRO A 101 27.01 4.85 -3.57
CA PRO A 101 27.28 5.77 -2.48
C PRO A 101 27.02 7.23 -2.88
N GLY A 102 26.22 7.93 -2.08
CA GLY A 102 25.89 9.33 -2.32
C GLY A 102 24.87 9.60 -3.43
N VAL A 103 24.31 8.57 -4.08
CA VAL A 103 23.36 8.74 -5.20
C VAL A 103 21.99 8.14 -4.86
N ALA A 104 20.95 8.94 -5.06
CA ALA A 104 19.57 8.48 -5.04
C ALA A 104 19.24 7.74 -6.34
N THR A 105 19.56 6.44 -6.42
CA THR A 105 19.19 5.60 -7.56
C THR A 105 17.69 5.26 -7.56
N PRO A 106 17.02 5.29 -8.73
CA PRO A 106 15.65 4.83 -8.86
C PRO A 106 15.54 3.31 -8.69
N THR A 107 14.35 2.84 -8.36
CA THR A 107 14.06 1.40 -8.21
C THR A 107 13.79 0.77 -9.58
N ALA A 108 14.54 -0.27 -9.94
CA ALA A 108 14.24 -1.13 -11.07
C ALA A 108 13.23 -2.21 -10.68
N THR A 109 12.33 -2.53 -11.60
CA THR A 109 11.46 -3.70 -11.50
C THR A 109 12.01 -4.78 -12.43
N VAL A 110 12.42 -5.91 -11.85
CA VAL A 110 12.98 -7.04 -12.61
C VAL A 110 12.11 -8.27 -12.37
N SER A 111 11.86 -9.02 -13.44
CA SER A 111 11.27 -10.35 -13.37
C SER A 111 12.41 -11.38 -13.34
N PRO A 112 12.76 -11.98 -12.18
CA PRO A 112 13.94 -12.83 -12.06
C PRO A 112 13.82 -14.18 -12.79
N GLY A 113 12.60 -14.59 -13.19
CA GLY A 113 12.35 -16.00 -13.47
C GLY A 113 12.30 -16.84 -12.19
N GLN A 114 12.05 -18.15 -12.35
CA GLN A 114 11.89 -19.09 -11.23
C GLN A 114 13.11 -20.00 -11.08
N SER A 115 14.31 -19.42 -11.00
CA SER A 115 15.54 -20.15 -10.74
C SER A 115 16.53 -19.34 -9.92
N GLU A 116 17.48 -20.04 -9.30
CA GLU A 116 18.56 -19.44 -8.51
C GLU A 116 19.40 -18.50 -9.37
N GLU A 117 19.75 -18.94 -10.58
CA GLU A 117 20.54 -18.16 -11.53
C GLU A 117 19.79 -16.91 -11.97
N GLY A 118 18.48 -17.01 -12.18
CA GLY A 118 17.64 -15.88 -12.58
C GLY A 118 17.52 -14.82 -11.49
N VAL A 119 17.42 -15.25 -10.23
CA VAL A 119 17.47 -14.36 -9.06
C VAL A 119 18.86 -13.74 -8.90
N GLY A 120 19.92 -14.54 -9.07
CA GLY A 120 21.32 -14.07 -9.03
C GLY A 120 21.62 -13.00 -10.09
N ALA A 121 20.99 -13.07 -11.25
CA ALA A 121 21.15 -12.10 -12.34
C ALA A 121 20.41 -10.77 -12.12
N VAL A 122 19.50 -10.68 -11.13
CA VAL A 122 18.67 -9.48 -10.91
C VAL A 122 19.47 -8.18 -10.76
N PRO A 123 20.57 -8.11 -9.97
CA PRO A 123 21.32 -6.87 -9.81
C PRO A 123 21.92 -6.36 -11.12
N GLU A 124 22.41 -7.27 -11.97
CA GLU A 124 22.97 -6.94 -13.28
C GLU A 124 21.87 -6.48 -14.25
N LEU A 125 20.76 -7.21 -14.30
CA LEU A 125 19.58 -6.82 -15.10
C LEU A 125 19.01 -5.47 -14.65
N ALA A 126 18.99 -5.20 -13.34
CA ALA A 126 18.57 -3.92 -12.79
C ALA A 126 19.53 -2.79 -13.21
N ALA A 127 20.85 -3.03 -13.19
CA ALA A 127 21.83 -2.06 -13.65
C ALA A 127 21.70 -1.76 -15.15
N LEU A 128 21.48 -2.78 -15.98
CA LEU A 128 21.22 -2.64 -17.42
C LEU A 128 19.92 -1.87 -17.71
N ALA A 129 18.91 -2.03 -16.85
CA ALA A 129 17.62 -1.36 -16.99
C ALA A 129 17.63 0.10 -16.52
N MET A 130 18.70 0.58 -15.87
CA MET A 130 18.81 1.98 -15.45
C MET A 130 18.94 2.90 -16.67
N PRO A 131 18.00 3.84 -16.91
CA PRO A 131 18.15 4.81 -17.97
C PRO A 131 19.30 5.78 -17.63
N GLY A 132 20.36 5.75 -18.45
CA GLY A 132 21.32 6.84 -18.60
C GLY A 132 22.07 7.30 -17.34
N LEU A 133 23.00 6.49 -16.83
CA LEU A 133 24.26 7.03 -16.27
C LEU A 133 25.35 7.09 -17.35
N ALA A 134 24.96 7.34 -18.61
CA ALA A 134 25.92 7.74 -19.62
C ALA A 134 26.45 9.11 -19.19
N ALA A 135 27.72 9.17 -18.78
CA ALA A 135 28.41 10.44 -18.69
C ALA A 135 28.21 11.18 -20.02
N PRO A 136 27.96 12.50 -20.03
CA PRO A 136 28.06 13.25 -21.28
C PRO A 136 29.43 12.93 -21.87
N GLY A 137 29.44 12.31 -23.05
CA GLY A 137 30.67 11.99 -23.77
C GLY A 137 31.48 13.27 -24.02
N PRO A 138 32.80 13.14 -24.25
CA PRO A 138 33.70 14.28 -24.42
C PRO A 138 33.27 15.23 -25.53
#